data_AF-A0A8I0B7N6-F1
#
_entry.id   AF-A0A8I0B7N6-F1
#
_cell.length_a   1.000
_cell.length_b   1.000
_cell.length_c   1.000
_cell.angle_alpha   90.00
_cell.angle_beta   90.00
_cell.angle_gamma   90.00
#
_symmetry.space_group_name_H-M   'P 1'
#
loop_
_entity.id
_entity.type
_entity.pdbx_description
1 polymer ?
#
loop_
_entity_poly.entity_id
_entity_poly.type
_entity_poly.pdbx_seq_one_letter_code
_entity_poly.pdbx_strand_id
1 'polypeptide(L)'
;MRTILLRVKAWLGRLSFRTGVVVLGLCVPCYLISFAPLLLGAGMSGGAKGAWWVVWFGLAKTFQYAGLTILGVEGWRRLKSRLTRRG
;
A
#
# COMPACT_ATOMS: atom_id res chain seq x y z
N MET A 1 23.52 9.49 -5.31
CA MET A 1 22.43 8.50 -5.48
C MET A 1 22.53 7.31 -4.51
N ARG A 2 23.68 6.64 -4.37
CA ARG A 2 23.84 5.47 -3.44
C ARG A 2 23.47 5.74 -1.99
N THR A 3 23.80 6.92 -1.45
CA THR A 3 23.50 7.30 -0.06
C THR A 3 22.01 7.39 0.24
N ILE A 4 21.21 7.93 -0.69
CA ILE A 4 19.74 8.01 -0.56
C ILE A 4 19.15 6.59 -0.54
N LEU A 5 19.60 5.72 -1.45
CA LEU A 5 19.16 4.33 -1.51
C LEU A 5 19.49 3.54 -0.24
N LEU A 6 20.68 3.76 0.35
CA LEU A 6 21.06 3.12 1.62
C LEU A 6 20.22 3.62 2.79
N ARG A 7 19.88 4.91 2.82
CA ARG A 7 19.02 5.53 3.84
C ARG A 7 17.58 5.03 3.74
N VAL A 8 17.05 4.97 2.52
CA VAL A 8 15.73 4.40 2.21
C VAL A 8 15.69 2.92 2.60
N LYS A 9 16.73 2.14 2.30
CA LYS A 9 16.83 0.73 2.70
C LYS A 9 16.90 0.53 4.22
N ALA A 10 17.65 1.38 4.93
CA ALA A 10 17.72 1.34 6.38
C ALA A 10 16.39 1.78 7.03
N TRP A 11 15.69 2.74 6.44
CA TRP A 11 14.37 3.19 6.87
C TRP A 11 13.28 2.13 6.61
N LEU A 12 13.29 1.51 5.43
CA LEU A 12 12.43 0.36 5.10
C LEU A 12 12.72 -0.84 6.02
N GLY A 13 13.99 -1.12 6.33
CA GLY A 13 14.35 -2.18 7.26
C GLY A 13 13.96 -1.91 8.72
N ARG A 14 13.64 -0.64 9.08
CA ARG A 14 13.02 -0.26 10.36
C ARG A 14 11.49 -0.37 10.31
N LEU A 15 10.87 -0.38 9.13
CA LEU A 15 9.46 -0.69 8.99
C LEU A 15 9.26 -2.21 9.08
N SER A 16 8.54 -2.65 10.10
CA SER A 16 8.24 -4.07 10.27
C SER A 16 7.42 -4.59 9.09
N PHE A 17 7.70 -5.82 8.63
CA PHE A 17 6.86 -6.55 7.66
C PHE A 17 5.36 -6.49 8.04
N ARG A 18 5.06 -6.46 9.35
CA ARG A 18 3.70 -6.27 9.88
C ARG A 18 3.06 -4.97 9.42
N THR A 19 3.80 -3.86 9.38
CA THR A 19 3.30 -2.56 8.93
C THR A 19 2.93 -2.61 7.45
N GLY A 20 3.75 -3.24 6.60
CA GLY A 20 3.44 -3.45 5.18
C GLY A 20 2.17 -4.29 4.98
N VAL A 21 2.01 -5.37 5.74
CA VAL A 21 0.81 -6.24 5.71
C VAL A 21 -0.44 -5.50 6.22
N VAL A 22 -0.33 -4.72 7.30
CA VAL A 22 -1.45 -3.92 7.82
C VAL A 22 -1.86 -2.83 6.83
N VAL A 23 -0.90 -2.15 6.19
CA VAL A 23 -1.15 -1.14 5.16
C VAL A 23 -1.82 -1.73 3.92
N LEU A 24 -1.35 -2.89 3.44
CA LEU A 24 -2.00 -3.61 2.35
C LEU A 24 -3.38 -4.15 2.75
N GLY A 25 -3.56 -4.56 4.01
CA GLY A 25 -4.84 -4.95 4.57
C GLY A 25 -5.84 -3.79 4.60
N LEU A 26 -5.39 -2.57 4.95
CA LEU A 26 -6.20 -1.35 4.97
C LEU A 26 -6.53 -0.81 3.56
N CYS A 27 -5.73 -1.14 2.54
CA CYS A 27 -6.06 -0.84 1.15
C CYS A 27 -7.40 -1.47 0.73
N VAL A 28 -7.71 -2.68 1.19
CA VAL A 28 -8.91 -3.43 0.79
C VAL A 28 -10.21 -2.73 1.23
N PRO A 29 -10.42 -2.40 2.52
CA PRO A 29 -11.60 -1.67 2.94
C PRO A 29 -11.64 -0.25 2.36
N CYS A 30 -10.52 0.46 2.23
CA CYS A 30 -10.50 1.77 1.56
C CYS A 30 -10.96 1.70 0.10
N TYR A 31 -10.55 0.66 -0.63
CA TYR A 31 -10.98 0.43 -2.01
C TYR A 31 -12.47 0.13 -2.10
N LEU A 32 -12.99 -0.73 -1.21
CA LEU A 32 -14.41 -1.06 -1.14
C LEU A 32 -15.27 0.15 -0.77
N ILE A 33 -14.81 0.94 0.22
CA ILE A 33 -15.45 2.20 0.62
C ILE A 33 -15.52 3.13 -0.58
N SER A 34 -14.47 3.23 -1.41
CA SER A 34 -14.47 4.08 -2.60
C SER A 34 -15.65 3.83 -3.58
N PHE A 35 -16.28 2.65 -3.54
CA PHE A 35 -17.47 2.31 -4.34
C PHE A 35 -18.80 2.52 -3.61
N ALA A 36 -18.81 2.86 -2.32
CA ALA A 36 -20.03 3.05 -1.54
C ALA A 36 -21.02 4.08 -2.14
N PRO A 37 -20.60 5.23 -2.72
CA PRO A 37 -21.51 6.19 -3.35
C PRO A 37 -22.08 5.67 -4.68
N LEU A 38 -21.39 4.72 -5.31
CA LEU A 38 -21.84 4.04 -6.53
C LEU A 38 -22.84 2.92 -6.18
N LEU A 39 -22.59 2.18 -5.10
CA LEU A 39 -23.41 1.05 -4.63
C LEU A 39 -24.66 1.47 -3.86
N LEU A 40 -24.57 2.49 -3.00
CA LEU A 40 -25.69 2.97 -2.18
C LEU A 40 -26.52 4.06 -2.87
N GLY A 41 -26.20 4.42 -4.12
CA GLY A 41 -26.96 5.43 -4.86
C GLY A 41 -27.06 6.78 -4.11
N ALA A 42 -26.07 7.11 -3.27
CA ALA A 42 -26.13 8.27 -2.39
C ALA A 42 -26.40 9.52 -3.23
N GLY A 43 -27.41 10.31 -2.86
CA GLY A 43 -27.88 11.52 -3.56
C GLY A 43 -26.90 12.70 -3.53
N MET A 44 -25.61 12.44 -3.74
CA MET A 44 -24.54 13.43 -3.80
C MET A 44 -24.44 14.01 -5.22
N SER A 45 -24.26 15.33 -5.31
CA SER A 45 -23.91 16.05 -6.55
C SER A 45 -22.71 15.38 -7.25
N GLY A 46 -22.73 15.32 -8.59
CA GLY A 46 -21.71 14.63 -9.39
C GLY A 46 -20.26 15.05 -9.08
N GLY A 47 -20.05 16.34 -8.77
CA GLY A 47 -18.73 16.85 -8.36
C GLY A 47 -18.26 16.31 -7.01
N ALA A 48 -19.17 16.17 -6.04
CA ALA A 48 -18.85 15.63 -4.72
C ALA A 48 -18.56 14.12 -4.76
N LYS A 49 -19.28 13.36 -5.61
CA LYS A 49 -18.99 11.95 -5.88
C LYS A 49 -17.60 11.76 -6.49
N GLY A 50 -17.25 12.61 -7.46
CA GLY A 50 -15.94 12.60 -8.10
C GLY A 50 -14.81 12.87 -7.11
N ALA A 51 -14.93 13.92 -6.30
CA ALA A 51 -13.93 14.26 -5.29
C ALA A 51 -13.73 13.14 -4.26
N TRP A 52 -14.83 12.56 -3.77
CA TRP A 52 -14.79 11.45 -2.82
C TRP A 52 -14.11 10.22 -3.44
N TRP A 53 -14.50 9.87 -4.67
CA TRP A 53 -13.88 8.75 -5.40
C TRP A 53 -12.38 8.98 -5.61
N VAL A 54 -11.95 10.16 -6.07
CA VAL A 54 -10.53 10.48 -6.29
C VAL A 54 -9.72 10.36 -5.01
N VAL A 55 -10.23 10.85 -3.88
CA VAL A 55 -9.53 10.80 -2.59
C VAL A 55 -9.40 9.36 -2.08
N TRP A 56 -10.52 8.63 -1.99
CA TRP A 56 -10.52 7.26 -1.46
C TRP A 56 -9.82 6.25 -2.38
N PHE A 57 -10.02 6.37 -3.69
CA PHE A 57 -9.36 5.53 -4.69
C PHE A 57 -7.86 5.83 -4.76
N GLY A 58 -7.49 7.11 -4.72
CA GLY A 58 -6.10 7.54 -4.67
C GLY A 58 -5.40 7.03 -3.42
N LEU A 59 -6.03 7.15 -2.25
CA LEU A 59 -5.54 6.59 -0.99
C LEU A 59 -5.41 5.07 -1.02
N ALA A 60 -6.40 4.36 -1.57
CA ALA A 60 -6.31 2.91 -1.74
C ALA A 60 -5.09 2.52 -2.61
N LYS A 61 -4.87 3.22 -3.72
CA LYS A 61 -3.74 2.98 -4.61
C LYS A 61 -2.39 3.32 -3.97
N THR A 62 -2.29 4.41 -3.22
CA THR A 62 -1.05 4.74 -2.51
C THR A 62 -0.74 3.70 -1.43
N PHE A 63 -1.73 3.24 -0.66
CA PHE A 63 -1.54 2.15 0.30
C PHE A 63 -1.20 0.82 -0.38
N GLN A 64 -1.81 0.51 -1.52
CA GLN A 64 -1.49 -0.69 -2.32
C GLN A 64 -0.02 -0.69 -2.76
N TYR A 65 0.42 0.38 -3.42
CA TYR A 65 1.79 0.47 -3.93
C TYR A 65 2.82 0.59 -2.81
N ALA A 66 2.55 1.41 -1.78
CA ALA A 66 3.44 1.54 -0.62
C ALA A 66 3.57 0.23 0.15
N GLY A 67 2.45 -0.46 0.40
CA GLY A 67 2.43 -1.76 1.03
C GLY A 67 3.22 -2.80 0.22
N LEU A 68 3.01 -2.85 -1.11
CA LEU A 68 3.78 -3.72 -2.02
C LEU A 68 5.26 -3.38 -2.05
N THR A 69 5.66 -2.12 -1.94
CA THR A 69 7.08 -1.75 -1.90
C THR A 69 7.73 -2.20 -0.61
N ILE A 70 7.04 -2.00 0.53
CA ILE A 70 7.52 -2.44 1.85
C ILE A 70 7.60 -3.97 1.91
N LEU A 71 6.54 -4.67 1.50
CA LEU A 71 6.49 -6.13 1.45
C LEU A 71 7.44 -6.70 0.41
N GLY A 72 7.62 -6.05 -0.73
CA GLY A 72 8.51 -6.49 -1.80
C GLY A 72 9.98 -6.44 -1.39
N VAL A 73 10.42 -5.36 -0.74
CA VAL A 73 11.82 -5.24 -0.27
C VAL A 73 12.12 -6.22 0.86
N GLU A 74 11.21 -6.34 1.83
CA GLU A 74 11.41 -7.23 2.98
C GLU A 74 11.18 -8.71 2.61
N GLY A 75 10.18 -8.98 1.76
CA GLY A 75 9.89 -10.29 1.18
C GLY A 75 11.02 -10.78 0.29
N TRP A 76 11.61 -9.91 -0.54
CA TRP A 76 12.81 -10.23 -1.32
C TRP A 76 14.00 -10.55 -0.42
N ARG A 77 14.20 -9.79 0.65
CA ARG A 77 15.29 -10.02 1.62
C ARG A 77 15.13 -11.36 2.34
N ARG A 78 13.90 -11.74 2.69
CA ARG A 78 13.55 -13.00 3.35
C ARG A 78 13.56 -14.19 2.40
N LEU A 79 13.16 -13.99 1.15
CA LEU A 79 13.25 -15.01 0.09
C LEU A 79 14.71 -15.28 -0.27
N LYS A 80 15.52 -14.24 -0.43
CA LYS A 80 16.96 -14.37 -0.70
C LYS A 80 17.69 -15.11 0.43
N SER A 81 17.37 -14.83 1.70
CA SER A 81 17.97 -15.55 2.82
C SER A 81 17.55 -17.02 2.91
N ARG A 82 16.31 -17.35 2.50
CA ARG A 82 15.84 -18.74 2.37
C ARG A 82 16.52 -19.47 1.22
N LEU A 83 16.74 -18.80 0.08
CA LEU A 83 17.42 -19.38 -1.07
C LEU A 83 18.91 -19.62 -0.78
N THR A 84 19.61 -18.67 -0.18
CA THR A 84 21.04 -18.80 0.18
C THR A 84 21.30 -19.79 1.32
N ARG A 85 20.30 -20.16 2.13
CA ARG A 85 20.43 -21.26 3.11
C ARG A 85 20.20 -22.65 2.51
N ARG A 86 19.84 -22.76 1.23
CA ARG A 86 19.57 -24.04 0.54
C ARG A 86 20.54 -24.35 -0.61
N GLY A 87 21.56 -23.52 -0.85
CA GLY A 87 22.66 -23.80 -1.78
C GLY A 87 23.97 -23.75 -1.03
#